data_AF-A0A382D2B5-F1
#
_entry.id   AF-A0A382D2B5-F1
#
_cell.length_a   1.000
_cell.length_b   1.000
_cell.length_c   1.000
_cell.angle_alpha   90.00
_cell.angle_beta   90.00
_cell.angle_gamma   90.00
#
_symmetry.space_group_name_H-M   'P 1'
#
loop_
_entity.id
_entity.type
_entity.pdbx_description
1 polymer ?
#
loop_
_entity_poly.entity_id
_entity_poly.type
_entity_poly.pdbx_seq_one_letter_code
_entity_poly.pdbx_strand_id
1 'polypeptide(L)'
;MALDLKQTIVTVKGLIIFGWIIAAIRLVLDLSAPDMSMYFGVYYTMPLAYLYYGLTGKMDDLPWSRLAIAMVVVGFFVWFIPNTITYTAAQFMGWDFGRFSAEIQDSTIGKILSGLSISGVTFVAGAGWSVVFGSLLIYLPRRFRKQNPHTA
;
A
#
# COMPACT_ATOMS: atom_id res chain seq x y z
N MET A 1 -25.27 -4.00 10.12
CA MET A 1 -24.32 -5.12 10.36
C MET A 1 -22.90 -4.63 10.09
N ALA A 2 -22.14 -4.24 11.12
CA ALA A 2 -20.74 -3.82 10.98
C ALA A 2 -19.92 -5.01 10.45
N LEU A 3 -19.07 -4.78 9.45
CA LEU A 3 -18.15 -5.81 8.97
C LEU A 3 -17.03 -5.89 10.02
N ASP A 4 -16.78 -7.08 10.55
CA ASP A 4 -15.66 -7.34 11.46
C ASP A 4 -14.33 -6.94 10.76
N LEU A 5 -13.39 -6.34 11.49
CA LEU A 5 -12.05 -6.01 10.99
C LEU A 5 -11.39 -7.26 10.38
N LYS A 6 -11.63 -8.44 10.98
CA LYS A 6 -11.17 -9.73 10.47
C LYS A 6 -11.68 -9.99 9.05
N GLN A 7 -12.96 -9.74 8.80
CA GLN A 7 -13.55 -9.94 7.48
C GLN A 7 -12.97 -8.97 6.44
N THR A 8 -12.72 -7.71 6.85
CA THR A 8 -12.05 -6.72 5.98
C THR A 8 -10.67 -7.20 5.56
N ILE A 9 -9.86 -7.67 6.52
CA ILE A 9 -8.51 -8.19 6.28
C ILE A 9 -8.56 -9.40 5.35
N VAL A 10 -9.49 -10.33 5.55
CA VAL A 10 -9.64 -11.51 4.67
C VAL A 10 -9.93 -11.08 3.24
N THR A 11 -10.80 -10.10 3.02
CA THR A 11 -11.12 -9.62 1.67
C THR A 11 -9.93 -8.98 0.97
N VAL A 12 -9.12 -8.19 1.70
CA VAL A 12 -7.95 -7.50 1.10
C VAL A 12 -6.64 -8.27 1.23
N LYS A 13 -6.64 -9.47 1.81
CA LYS A 13 -5.41 -10.25 2.07
C LYS A 13 -4.54 -10.41 0.82
N GLY A 14 -5.14 -10.69 -0.33
CA GLY A 14 -4.37 -10.83 -1.58
C GLY A 14 -3.72 -9.51 -2.03
N LEU A 15 -4.38 -8.37 -1.85
CA LEU A 15 -3.79 -7.05 -2.10
C LEU A 15 -2.64 -6.76 -1.14
N ILE A 16 -2.78 -7.13 0.13
CA ILE A 16 -1.71 -7.00 1.13
C ILE A 16 -0.50 -7.84 0.73
N ILE A 17 -0.69 -9.14 0.45
CA ILE A 17 0.41 -10.04 0.06
C ILE A 17 1.13 -9.52 -1.18
N PHE A 18 0.37 -9.10 -2.20
CA PHE A 18 0.94 -8.53 -3.41
C PHE A 18 1.74 -7.26 -3.13
N GLY A 19 1.20 -6.36 -2.31
CA GLY A 19 1.89 -5.15 -1.88
C GLY A 19 3.18 -5.43 -1.11
N TRP A 20 3.21 -6.46 -0.26
CA TRP A 20 4.41 -6.89 0.46
C TRP A 20 5.48 -7.46 -0.47
N ILE A 21 5.09 -8.22 -1.51
CA ILE A 21 6.03 -8.69 -2.54
C ILE A 21 6.68 -7.49 -3.24
N ILE A 22 5.90 -6.49 -3.63
CA ILE A 22 6.42 -5.26 -4.25
C ILE A 22 7.35 -4.50 -3.28
N ALA A 23 6.97 -4.38 -2.01
CA ALA A 23 7.79 -3.71 -1.00
C ALA A 23 9.14 -4.41 -0.81
N ALA A 24 9.16 -5.75 -0.82
CA ALA A 24 10.40 -6.53 -0.76
C ALA A 24 11.28 -6.32 -1.99
N ILE A 25 10.70 -6.38 -3.21
CA ILE A 25 11.44 -6.09 -4.45
C ILE A 25 11.99 -4.67 -4.42
N ARG A 26 11.19 -3.69 -3.99
CA ARG A 26 11.61 -2.30 -3.87
C ARG A 26 12.77 -2.14 -2.90
N LEU A 27 12.77 -2.84 -1.76
CA LEU A 27 13.89 -2.83 -0.83
C LEU A 27 15.17 -3.40 -1.46
N VAL A 28 15.07 -4.49 -2.22
CA VAL A 28 16.23 -5.03 -2.95
C VAL A 28 16.76 -4.02 -3.98
N LEU A 29 15.86 -3.34 -4.70
CA LEU A 29 16.25 -2.29 -5.65
C LEU A 29 16.86 -1.08 -4.94
N ASP A 30 16.32 -0.65 -3.80
CA ASP A 30 16.91 0.44 -3.00
C ASP A 30 18.38 0.13 -2.66
N LEU A 31 18.71 -1.14 -2.38
CA LEU A 31 20.06 -1.57 -1.98
C LEU A 31 21.02 -1.86 -3.13
N SER A 32 20.50 -2.27 -4.29
CA SER A 32 21.32 -2.72 -5.44
C SER A 32 21.36 -1.73 -6.60
N ALA A 33 20.32 -0.93 -6.76
CA ALA A 33 20.18 0.06 -7.82
C ALA A 33 19.32 1.25 -7.32
N PRO A 34 19.86 2.10 -6.41
CA PRO A 34 19.10 3.15 -5.72
C PRO A 34 18.38 4.11 -6.67
N ASP A 35 18.96 4.39 -7.84
CA ASP A 35 18.38 5.31 -8.83
C ASP A 35 17.16 4.72 -9.56
N MET A 36 17.03 3.39 -9.58
CA MET A 36 15.92 2.68 -10.24
C MET A 36 14.71 2.50 -9.30
N SER A 37 14.92 2.53 -7.99
CA SER A 37 13.88 2.23 -6.99
C SER A 37 12.77 3.29 -6.93
N MET A 38 13.03 4.50 -7.43
CA MET A 38 12.02 5.55 -7.55
C MET A 38 10.97 5.22 -8.64
N TYR A 39 11.37 4.49 -9.67
CA TYR A 39 10.52 4.16 -10.82
C TYR A 39 9.77 2.83 -10.65
N PHE A 40 10.30 1.91 -9.84
CA PHE A 40 9.67 0.63 -9.54
C PHE A 40 9.04 0.67 -8.14
N GLY A 41 7.71 0.76 -8.07
CA GLY A 41 7.06 0.94 -6.78
C GLY A 41 5.58 0.65 -6.74
N VAL A 42 5.09 0.55 -5.50
CA VAL A 42 3.69 0.31 -5.11
C VAL A 42 2.71 1.22 -5.88
N TYR A 43 3.13 2.44 -6.25
CA TYR A 43 2.33 3.39 -7.03
C TYR A 43 1.93 2.88 -8.42
N TYR A 44 2.80 2.14 -9.12
CA TYR A 44 2.54 1.67 -10.50
C TYR A 44 1.96 0.27 -10.54
N THR A 45 2.36 -0.59 -9.60
CA THR A 45 1.99 -2.01 -9.63
C THR A 45 0.70 -2.31 -8.86
N MET A 46 0.40 -1.60 -7.76
CA MET A 46 -0.87 -1.80 -7.03
C MET A 46 -2.13 -1.49 -7.86
N PRO A 47 -2.15 -0.47 -8.74
CA PRO A 47 -3.28 -0.25 -9.65
C PRO A 47 -3.66 -1.50 -10.45
N LEU A 48 -2.69 -2.31 -10.89
CA LEU A 48 -2.97 -3.56 -11.61
C LEU A 48 -3.68 -4.58 -10.73
N ALA A 49 -3.27 -4.71 -9.47
CA ALA A 49 -3.93 -5.58 -8.51
C ALA A 49 -5.35 -5.09 -8.17
N TYR A 50 -5.54 -3.78 -8.04
CA TYR A 50 -6.87 -3.18 -7.86
C TYR A 50 -7.77 -3.45 -9.07
N LEU A 51 -7.27 -3.24 -10.29
CA LEU A 51 -8.00 -3.53 -11.51
C LEU A 51 -8.38 -5.02 -11.59
N TYR A 52 -7.45 -5.94 -11.29
CA TYR A 52 -7.74 -7.37 -11.26
C TYR A 52 -8.86 -7.71 -10.26
N TYR A 53 -8.85 -7.10 -9.07
CA TYR A 53 -9.94 -7.26 -8.09
C TYR A 53 -11.27 -6.71 -8.61
N GLY A 54 -11.24 -5.56 -9.30
CA GLY A 54 -12.42 -4.99 -9.97
C GLY A 54 -12.97 -5.91 -11.05
N LEU A 55 -12.11 -6.41 -11.94
CA LEU A 55 -12.50 -7.31 -13.06
C LEU A 55 -13.01 -8.67 -12.58
N THR A 56 -12.49 -9.19 -11.47
CA THR A 56 -12.91 -10.50 -10.93
C THR A 56 -14.09 -10.44 -9.96
N GLY A 57 -14.52 -9.23 -9.56
CA GLY A 57 -15.65 -9.05 -8.64
C GLY A 57 -15.41 -9.52 -7.21
N LYS A 58 -14.15 -9.73 -6.81
CA LYS A 58 -13.77 -10.21 -5.47
C LYS A 58 -14.24 -9.30 -4.32
N MET A 59 -14.72 -8.09 -4.63
CA MET A 59 -15.21 -7.09 -3.67
C MET A 59 -16.61 -6.56 -4.03
N ASP A 60 -17.39 -7.27 -4.86
CA ASP A 60 -18.67 -6.79 -5.37
C ASP A 60 -19.77 -6.67 -4.31
N ASP A 61 -19.63 -7.37 -3.19
CA ASP A 61 -20.56 -7.34 -2.06
C ASP A 61 -20.27 -6.23 -1.06
N LEU A 62 -19.10 -5.58 -1.14
CA LEU A 62 -18.72 -4.54 -0.20
C LEU A 62 -19.35 -3.19 -0.59
N PRO A 63 -20.12 -2.51 0.29
CA PRO A 63 -20.54 -1.13 0.04
C PRO A 63 -19.33 -0.19 -0.08
N TRP A 64 -19.49 0.93 -0.80
CA TRP A 64 -18.37 1.84 -1.11
C TRP A 64 -17.66 2.38 0.14
N SER A 65 -18.41 2.73 1.19
CA SER A 65 -17.81 3.17 2.46
C SER A 65 -16.88 2.13 3.09
N ARG A 66 -17.20 0.83 2.93
CA ARG A 66 -16.35 -0.27 3.39
C ARG A 66 -15.18 -0.53 2.45
N LEU A 67 -15.35 -0.30 1.15
CA LEU A 67 -14.24 -0.33 0.21
C LEU A 67 -13.20 0.73 0.59
N ALA A 68 -13.63 1.96 0.91
CA ALA A 68 -12.73 3.02 1.35
C ALA A 68 -11.95 2.62 2.61
N ILE A 69 -12.62 2.08 3.63
CA ILE A 69 -11.97 1.56 4.85
C ILE A 69 -11.00 0.42 4.51
N ALA A 70 -11.41 -0.51 3.64
CA ALA A 70 -10.56 -1.61 3.20
C ALA A 70 -9.30 -1.09 2.48
N MET A 71 -9.40 -0.03 1.68
CA MET A 71 -8.25 0.62 1.05
C MET A 71 -7.36 1.37 2.04
N VAL A 72 -7.92 1.93 3.12
CA VAL A 72 -7.11 2.48 4.24
C VAL A 72 -6.35 1.35 4.95
N VAL A 73 -6.97 0.19 5.16
CA VAL A 73 -6.29 -1.01 5.70
C VAL A 73 -5.16 -1.46 4.78
N VAL A 74 -5.38 -1.51 3.46
CA VAL A 74 -4.30 -1.77 2.49
C VAL A 74 -3.21 -0.70 2.59
N GLY A 75 -3.60 0.57 2.69
CA GLY A 75 -2.72 1.70 2.96
C GLY A 75 -1.78 1.43 4.13
N PHE A 76 -2.35 1.05 5.28
CA PHE A 76 -1.59 0.74 6.48
C PHE A 76 -0.63 -0.44 6.25
N PHE A 77 -1.12 -1.57 5.75
CA PHE A 77 -0.30 -2.77 5.63
C PHE A 77 0.79 -2.69 4.55
N VAL A 78 0.56 -1.95 3.46
CA VAL A 78 1.46 -1.90 2.30
C VAL A 78 2.35 -0.66 2.31
N TRP A 79 1.92 0.41 2.97
CA TRP A 79 2.69 1.65 3.05
C TRP A 79 3.28 1.87 4.43
N PHE A 80 2.47 1.84 5.49
CA PHE A 80 2.96 2.17 6.83
C PHE A 80 3.99 1.15 7.33
N ILE A 81 3.64 -0.14 7.34
CA ILE A 81 4.47 -1.17 7.97
C ILE A 81 5.81 -1.33 7.22
N PRO A 82 5.84 -1.53 5.89
CA PRO A 82 7.11 -1.75 5.19
C PRO A 82 8.02 -0.51 5.23
N ASN A 83 7.45 0.70 5.16
CA ASN A 83 8.25 1.92 5.33
C ASN A 83 8.77 2.04 6.76
N THR A 84 7.97 1.71 7.79
CA THR A 84 8.44 1.78 9.18
C THR A 84 9.66 0.90 9.38
N ILE A 85 9.59 -0.34 8.89
CA ILE A 85 10.70 -1.29 8.99
C ILE A 85 11.92 -0.75 8.23
N THR A 86 11.75 -0.35 6.97
CA THR A 86 12.88 0.01 6.10
C THR A 86 13.54 1.33 6.46
N TYR A 87 12.78 2.36 6.81
CA TYR A 87 13.34 3.65 7.28
C TYR A 87 13.99 3.53 8.66
N THR A 88 13.43 2.73 9.56
CA THR A 88 14.08 2.47 10.86
C THR A 88 15.38 1.70 10.65
N ALA A 89 15.38 0.65 9.82
CA ALA A 89 16.59 -0.09 9.47
C ALA A 89 17.66 0.82 8.84
N ALA A 90 17.27 1.69 7.90
CA ALA A 90 18.15 2.68 7.29
C ALA A 90 18.83 3.58 8.33
N GLN A 91 18.08 4.08 9.32
CA GLN A 91 18.60 4.90 10.42
C GLN A 91 19.62 4.15 11.31
N PHE A 92 19.40 2.86 11.54
CA PHE A 92 20.36 2.03 12.30
C PHE A 92 21.59 1.65 11.48
N MET A 93 21.42 1.41 10.19
CA MET A 93 22.49 0.98 9.28
C MET A 93 23.29 2.14 8.66
N GLY A 94 22.84 3.38 8.86
CA GLY A 94 23.49 4.56 8.31
C GLY A 94 23.34 4.67 6.80
N TRP A 95 22.21 4.22 6.23
CA TRP A 95 21.94 4.36 4.80
C TRP A 95 21.59 5.80 4.47
N ASP A 96 22.36 6.44 3.59
CA ASP A 96 22.23 7.84 3.18
C ASP A 96 21.99 8.02 1.67
N PHE A 97 21.62 6.94 0.97
CA PHE A 97 21.39 6.92 -0.48
C PHE A 97 19.90 6.89 -0.85
N GLY A 98 19.60 7.30 -2.09
CA GLY A 98 18.26 7.22 -2.67
C GLY A 98 17.19 7.87 -1.76
N ARG A 99 16.11 7.13 -1.50
CA ARG A 99 15.01 7.59 -0.64
C ARG A 99 15.34 7.62 0.86
N PHE A 100 16.51 7.12 1.27
CA PHE A 100 16.97 7.07 2.66
C PHE A 100 17.92 8.20 3.05
N SER A 101 18.18 9.15 2.16
CA SER A 101 19.05 10.32 2.33
C SER A 101 18.64 11.33 3.43
N ALA A 102 17.73 10.95 4.33
CA ALA A 102 17.39 11.72 5.51
C ALA A 102 18.52 11.67 6.55
N GLU A 103 18.67 12.74 7.33
CA GLU A 103 19.67 12.84 8.39
C GLU A 103 19.56 11.68 9.39
N ILE A 104 20.70 11.06 9.70
CA ILE A 104 20.80 9.96 10.66
C ILE A 104 20.78 10.53 12.07
N GLN A 105 19.82 10.08 12.88
CA GLN A 105 19.67 10.54 14.26
C GLN A 105 20.72 9.90 15.18
N ASP A 106 21.29 10.67 16.10
CA ASP A 106 22.32 10.17 17.03
C ASP A 106 21.77 9.22 18.10
N SER A 107 20.53 9.42 18.54
CA SER A 107 19.92 8.64 19.61
C SER A 107 19.06 7.47 19.08
N THR A 108 19.06 6.33 19.79
CA THR A 108 18.22 5.17 19.48
C THR A 108 16.74 5.53 19.36
N ILE A 109 16.23 6.35 20.28
CA ILE A 109 14.83 6.82 20.26
C ILE A 109 14.60 7.72 19.04
N GLY A 110 15.54 8.62 18.73
CA GLY A 110 15.48 9.48 17.54
C GLY A 110 15.39 8.67 16.25
N LYS A 111 16.18 7.60 16.10
CA LYS A 111 16.15 6.71 14.93
C LYS A 111 14.78 6.06 14.73
N ILE A 112 14.16 5.58 15.82
CA ILE A 112 12.82 4.97 15.80
C ILE A 112 11.76 6.03 15.44
N LEU A 113 11.80 7.20 16.07
CA LEU A 113 10.84 8.28 15.82
C LEU A 113 10.95 8.83 14.40
N SER A 114 12.16 8.94 13.86
CA SER A 114 12.40 9.33 12.47
C SER A 114 11.75 8.33 11.50
N GLY A 115 12.00 7.04 11.69
CA GLY A 115 11.37 5.98 10.91
C GLY A 115 9.85 6.00 10.96
N LEU A 116 9.26 6.16 12.16
CA LEU A 116 7.83 6.27 12.36
C LEU A 116 7.23 7.54 11.71
N SER A 117 7.91 8.67 11.82
CA SER A 117 7.45 9.95 11.27
C SER A 117 7.34 9.90 9.75
N ILE A 118 8.41 9.48 9.07
CA ILE A 118 8.41 9.31 7.60
C ILE A 118 7.34 8.30 7.19
N SER A 119 7.19 7.22 7.95
CA SER A 119 6.20 6.18 7.66
C SER A 119 4.77 6.65 7.84
N GLY A 120 4.51 7.52 8.84
CA GLY A 120 3.22 8.17 9.01
C GLY A 120 2.83 9.03 7.81
N VAL A 121 3.77 9.82 7.28
CA VAL A 121 3.54 10.62 6.06
C VAL A 121 3.27 9.71 4.86
N THR A 122 4.10 8.68 4.65
CA THR A 122 3.89 7.74 3.54
C THR A 122 2.59 6.94 3.66
N PHE A 123 2.12 6.66 4.88
CA PHE A 123 0.82 6.05 5.13
C PHE A 123 -0.32 6.96 4.70
N VAL A 124 -0.32 8.23 5.10
CA VAL A 124 -1.39 9.17 4.72
C VAL A 124 -1.47 9.29 3.20
N ALA A 125 -0.31 9.49 2.54
CA ALA A 125 -0.24 9.53 1.09
C ALA A 125 -0.70 8.21 0.44
N GLY A 126 -0.21 7.07 0.94
CA GLY A 126 -0.52 5.74 0.43
C GLY A 126 -1.97 5.32 0.63
N ALA A 127 -2.60 5.71 1.74
CA ALA A 127 -4.01 5.49 2.03
C ALA A 127 -4.88 6.33 1.09
N GLY A 128 -4.57 7.62 0.94
CA GLY A 128 -5.26 8.49 -0.03
C GLY A 128 -5.16 7.94 -1.46
N TRP A 129 -3.95 7.57 -1.88
CA TRP A 129 -3.71 6.92 -3.17
C TRP A 129 -4.53 5.63 -3.34
N SER A 130 -4.53 4.76 -2.34
CA SER A 130 -5.27 3.48 -2.40
C SER A 130 -6.78 3.68 -2.44
N VAL A 131 -7.32 4.69 -1.74
CA VAL A 131 -8.74 5.03 -1.80
C VAL A 131 -9.12 5.54 -3.19
N VAL A 132 -8.33 6.44 -3.77
CA VAL A 132 -8.58 6.99 -5.12
C VAL A 132 -8.53 5.88 -6.18
N PHE A 133 -7.44 5.13 -6.25
CA PHE A 133 -7.28 4.09 -7.26
C PHE A 133 -8.17 2.88 -7.01
N GLY A 134 -8.41 2.49 -5.76
CA GLY A 134 -9.38 1.45 -5.42
C GLY A 134 -10.79 1.85 -5.85
N SER A 135 -11.18 3.12 -5.67
CA SER A 135 -12.47 3.62 -6.14
C SER A 135 -12.56 3.61 -7.67
N LEU A 136 -11.50 3.98 -8.38
CA LEU A 136 -11.52 3.97 -9.84
C LEU A 136 -11.49 2.54 -10.41
N LEU A 137 -10.60 1.70 -9.91
CA LEU A 137 -10.24 0.43 -10.55
C LEU A 137 -11.00 -0.78 -9.98
N ILE A 138 -11.59 -0.68 -8.80
CA ILE A 138 -12.47 -1.73 -8.24
C ILE A 138 -13.93 -1.33 -8.41
N TYR A 139 -14.30 -0.09 -8.04
CA TYR A 139 -15.70 0.30 -8.01
C TYR A 139 -16.29 0.62 -9.40
N LEU A 140 -15.53 1.19 -10.36
CA LEU A 140 -16.07 1.40 -11.71
C LEU A 140 -16.39 0.08 -12.43
N PRO A 141 -15.48 -0.91 -12.54
CA PRO A 141 -15.81 -2.19 -13.19
C PRO A 141 -17.01 -2.89 -12.56
N ARG A 142 -17.13 -2.82 -11.23
CA ARG A 142 -18.30 -3.32 -10.50
C ARG A 142 -19.59 -2.61 -10.92
N ARG A 143 -19.57 -1.27 -11.02
CA ARG A 143 -20.75 -0.50 -11.41
C ARG A 143 -21.24 -0.89 -12.81
N PHE A 144 -20.32 -1.06 -13.76
CA PHE A 144 -20.65 -1.52 -15.11
C PHE A 144 -21.23 -2.94 -15.11
N ARG A 145 -20.68 -3.87 -14.31
CA ARG A 145 -21.21 -5.25 -14.22
C ARG A 145 -22.60 -5.32 -13.62
N LYS A 146 -22.89 -4.50 -12.60
CA LYS A 146 -24.23 -4.42 -12.00
C LYS A 146 -25.26 -3.79 -12.94
N GLN A 147 -24.83 -2.90 -13.85
CA GLN A 147 -25.70 -2.26 -14.82
C GLN A 147 -25.97 -3.16 -16.05
N ASN A 148 -25.02 -4.03 -16.42
CA ASN A 148 -25.12 -4.93 -17.57
C ASN A 148 -24.95 -6.41 -17.17
N PRO A 149 -25.94 -7.02 -16.51
CA PRO A 149 -25.86 -8.43 -16.09
C PRO A 149 -25.84 -9.44 -17.27
N HIS A 150 -26.16 -9.01 -18.49
CA HIS A 150 -26.21 -9.85 -19.69
C HIS A 150 -24.88 -10.01 -20.45
N THR A 151 -23.81 -9.33 -20.01
CA THR A 151 -22.47 -9.37 -20.64
C THR A 151 -21.41 -10.07 -19.78
N ALA A 152 -21.82 -10.77 -18.72
CA ALA A 152 -20.93 -11.49 -17.80
C ALA A 152 -21.00 -13.00 -18.03
#